data_AF-A0A9P7RPX6-F1
#
_entry.id   AF-A0A9P7RPX6-F1
#
_cell.length_a   1.000
_cell.length_b   1.000
_cell.length_c   1.000
_cell.angle_alpha   90.00
_cell.angle_beta   90.00
_cell.angle_gamma   90.00
#
_symmetry.space_group_name_H-M   'P 1'
#
loop_
_entity.id
_entity.type
_entity.pdbx_description
1 polymer ?
#
loop_
_entity_poly.entity_id
_entity_poly.type
_entity_poly.pdbx_seq_one_letter_code
_entity_poly.pdbx_strand_id
1 'polypeptide(L)'
;MTTAQAGVFSTLRPFGLPPTPILSLILTWGINAVATPRQYYGPILGKNNEDPASLLRRAENEKGAVPPEKLVKITRAKAAATNLAENMPLFIVASLVSWLAGVEPEYQNAYHIIWFLSRAAYKWAYLQGNGTLRSIFYNTAAIPTFAMLIHGGNLLAKKY
;
A
#
# COMPACT_ATOMS: atom_id res chain seq x y z
N MET A 1 -15.90 4.95 40.02
CA MET A 1 -15.14 4.38 38.88
C MET A 1 -16.07 4.25 37.71
N THR A 2 -16.01 5.18 36.76
CA THR A 2 -16.80 5.15 35.52
C THR A 2 -16.17 4.16 34.56
N THR A 3 -16.87 3.07 34.26
CA THR A 3 -16.48 2.11 33.23
C THR A 3 -16.51 2.81 31.88
N ALA A 4 -15.34 3.19 31.35
CA ALA A 4 -15.22 3.73 30.01
C ALA A 4 -15.77 2.68 29.03
N GLN A 5 -16.89 3.03 28.39
CA GLN A 5 -17.55 2.18 27.42
C GLN A 5 -16.65 2.07 26.19
N ALA A 6 -16.13 0.87 25.96
CA ALA A 6 -15.31 0.51 24.82
C ALA A 6 -16.00 0.97 23.52
N GLY A 7 -15.50 2.02 22.87
CA GLY A 7 -16.03 2.50 21.60
C GLY A 7 -15.88 1.45 20.50
N VAL A 8 -16.65 1.57 19.41
CA VAL A 8 -16.66 0.63 18.27
C VAL A 8 -15.24 0.36 17.69
N PHE A 9 -14.32 1.30 17.87
CA PHE A 9 -12.92 1.20 17.44
C PHE A 9 -11.96 0.63 18.52
N SER A 10 -12.34 0.60 19.80
CA SER A 10 -11.56 -0.02 20.88
C SER A 10 -11.60 -1.55 20.82
N THR A 11 -12.68 -2.09 20.23
CA THR A 11 -12.82 -3.50 19.86
C THR A 11 -12.12 -3.83 18.54
N LEU A 12 -11.57 -2.85 17.81
CA LEU A 12 -10.65 -3.09 16.71
C LEU A 12 -9.22 -3.40 17.21
N ARG A 13 -9.12 -4.20 18.26
CA ARG A 13 -8.20 -5.33 18.30
C ARG A 13 -8.95 -6.59 17.82
N PRO A 14 -9.70 -6.57 16.69
CA PRO A 14 -10.73 -7.58 16.49
C PRO A 14 -10.03 -8.88 16.03
N PHE A 15 -10.48 -10.02 16.53
CA PHE A 15 -10.11 -11.37 16.07
C PHE A 15 -8.80 -11.99 16.58
N GLY A 16 -8.12 -11.44 17.59
CA GLY A 16 -6.82 -12.01 18.02
C GLY A 16 -5.75 -11.92 16.93
N LEU A 17 -5.95 -11.01 15.97
CA LEU A 17 -5.01 -10.73 14.90
C LEU A 17 -3.78 -10.01 15.47
N PRO A 18 -2.60 -10.23 14.87
CA PRO A 18 -1.36 -9.58 15.29
C PRO A 18 -1.52 -8.05 15.30
N PRO A 19 -0.72 -7.32 16.10
CA PRO A 19 -0.85 -5.88 16.28
C PRO A 19 -1.06 -5.18 14.93
N THR A 20 -2.01 -4.24 14.90
CA THR A 20 -2.47 -3.40 13.79
C THR A 20 -1.47 -3.12 12.64
N PRO A 21 -0.18 -2.84 12.91
CA PRO A 21 0.86 -2.79 11.89
C PRO A 21 0.89 -4.03 10.98
N ILE A 22 0.82 -5.25 11.51
CA ILE A 22 1.01 -6.50 10.74
C ILE A 22 -0.11 -6.71 9.72
N LEU A 23 -1.37 -6.51 10.09
CA LEU A 23 -2.48 -6.60 9.13
C LEU A 23 -2.34 -5.57 8.02
N SER A 24 -1.94 -4.35 8.37
CA SER A 24 -1.73 -3.26 7.42
C SER A 24 -0.60 -3.57 6.44
N LEU A 25 0.48 -4.21 6.90
CA LEU A 25 1.57 -4.69 6.05
C LEU A 25 1.08 -5.78 5.08
N ILE A 26 0.28 -6.74 5.55
CA ILE A 26 -0.30 -7.79 4.71
C ILE A 26 -1.24 -7.20 3.65
N LEU A 27 -2.15 -6.33 4.06
CA LEU A 27 -3.07 -5.66 3.14
C LEU A 27 -2.32 -4.81 2.11
N THR A 28 -1.23 -4.18 2.51
CA THR A 28 -0.37 -3.41 1.61
C THR A 28 0.31 -4.28 0.55
N TRP A 29 0.82 -5.44 0.94
CA TRP A 29 1.28 -6.44 -0.03
C TRP A 29 0.14 -6.92 -0.93
N GLY A 30 -1.09 -7.00 -0.41
CA GLY A 30 -2.31 -7.22 -1.18
C GLY A 30 -2.54 -6.19 -2.29
N ILE A 31 -2.19 -4.91 -2.09
CA ILE A 31 -2.26 -3.88 -3.14
C ILE A 31 -1.38 -4.28 -4.34
N ASN A 32 -0.23 -4.90 -4.09
CA ASN A 32 0.66 -5.38 -5.16
C ASN A 32 0.11 -6.62 -5.88
N ALA A 33 -0.71 -7.44 -5.23
CA ALA A 33 -1.38 -8.58 -5.85
C ALA A 33 -2.50 -8.17 -6.83
N VAL A 34 -3.11 -6.99 -6.64
CA VAL A 34 -4.14 -6.45 -7.54
C VAL A 34 -3.49 -5.69 -8.70
N ALA A 35 -3.97 -5.86 -9.94
CA ALA A 35 -3.49 -5.12 -11.10
C ALA A 35 -1.98 -5.23 -11.36
N THR A 36 -1.49 -6.46 -11.34
CA THR A 36 -0.10 -6.78 -11.71
C THR A 36 0.12 -6.60 -13.22
N PRO A 37 1.37 -6.33 -13.66
CA PRO A 37 1.70 -6.24 -15.09
C PRO A 37 1.22 -7.45 -15.90
N ARG A 38 1.18 -8.63 -15.27
CA ARG A 38 0.72 -9.89 -15.84
C ARG A 38 -0.70 -9.82 -16.41
N GLN A 39 -1.60 -9.06 -15.81
CA GLN A 39 -2.98 -8.96 -16.31
C GLN A 39 -3.04 -8.41 -17.75
N TYR A 40 -2.01 -7.69 -18.18
CA TYR A 40 -1.98 -7.05 -19.48
C TYR A 40 -1.30 -7.91 -20.56
N TYR A 41 -0.26 -8.69 -20.23
CA TYR A 41 0.43 -9.56 -21.20
C TYR A 41 0.03 -11.04 -21.12
N GLY A 42 -0.43 -11.51 -19.97
CA GLY A 42 -0.68 -12.93 -19.70
C GLY A 42 -1.63 -13.60 -20.70
N PRO A 43 -2.81 -13.01 -20.97
CA PRO A 43 -3.74 -13.57 -21.96
C PRO A 43 -3.22 -13.60 -23.41
N ILE A 44 -2.15 -12.86 -23.71
CA ILE A 44 -1.59 -12.74 -25.07
C ILE A 44 -0.41 -13.70 -25.26
N LEU A 45 0.52 -13.71 -24.30
CA LEU A 45 1.82 -14.33 -24.49
C LEU A 45 1.96 -15.73 -23.88
N GLY A 46 1.02 -16.19 -23.04
CA GLY A 46 1.18 -17.47 -22.37
C GLY A 46 -0.11 -18.17 -22.01
N LYS A 47 -0.19 -19.45 -22.37
CA LYS A 47 -0.90 -20.46 -21.58
C LYS A 47 0.09 -20.98 -20.54
N ASN A 48 -0.35 -21.02 -19.28
CA ASN A 48 0.34 -21.58 -18.11
C ASN A 48 1.48 -20.76 -17.48
N ASN A 49 1.49 -20.79 -16.15
CA ASN A 49 2.21 -19.93 -15.23
C ASN A 49 3.71 -20.30 -15.06
N GLU A 50 4.31 -20.87 -16.10
CA GLU A 50 5.60 -21.58 -15.98
C GLU A 50 6.80 -20.62 -15.94
N ASP A 51 6.72 -19.47 -16.63
CA ASP A 51 7.79 -18.47 -16.59
C ASP A 51 7.27 -17.03 -16.78
N PRO A 52 6.79 -16.36 -15.72
CA PRO A 52 6.29 -14.98 -15.81
C PRO A 52 7.37 -13.95 -16.15
N ALA A 53 8.63 -14.21 -15.83
CA ALA A 53 9.72 -13.27 -16.04
C ALA A 53 10.11 -13.19 -17.51
N SER A 54 10.25 -14.34 -18.18
CA SER A 54 10.52 -14.34 -19.63
C SER A 54 9.35 -13.78 -20.43
N LEU A 55 8.10 -14.07 -20.04
CA LEU A 55 6.92 -13.53 -20.70
C LEU A 55 6.82 -12.00 -20.58
N LEU A 56 7.15 -11.44 -19.42
CA LEU A 56 7.23 -9.99 -19.27
C LEU A 56 8.36 -9.41 -20.13
N ARG A 57 9.53 -10.05 -20.16
CA ARG A 57 10.66 -9.62 -21.00
C ARG A 57 10.31 -9.65 -22.50
N ARG A 58 9.56 -10.66 -22.93
CA ARG A 58 9.03 -10.74 -24.31
C ARG A 58 8.03 -9.64 -24.58
N ALA A 59 7.09 -9.40 -23.66
CA ALA A 59 6.14 -8.29 -23.79
C ALA A 59 6.85 -6.94 -24.00
N GLU A 60 7.95 -6.69 -23.27
CA GLU A 60 8.67 -5.42 -23.32
C GLU A 60 9.58 -5.26 -24.54
N ASN A 61 10.20 -6.34 -25.02
CA ASN A 61 11.28 -6.27 -26.01
C ASN A 61 10.90 -6.80 -27.40
N GLU A 62 9.91 -7.68 -27.51
CA GLU A 62 9.50 -8.28 -28.77
C GLU A 62 8.48 -7.37 -29.48
N LYS A 63 8.89 -6.74 -30.59
CA LYS A 63 8.02 -5.83 -31.35
C LYS A 63 6.77 -6.56 -31.82
N GLY A 64 5.60 -5.99 -31.54
CA GLY A 64 4.30 -6.54 -31.94
C GLY A 64 3.77 -7.66 -31.03
N ALA A 65 4.54 -8.11 -30.03
CA ALA A 65 4.10 -9.16 -29.12
C ALA A 65 2.91 -8.73 -28.25
N VAL A 66 2.81 -7.46 -27.90
CA VAL A 66 1.71 -6.89 -27.13
C VAL A 66 1.28 -5.54 -27.74
N PRO A 67 -0.04 -5.25 -27.84
CA PRO A 67 -0.52 -3.95 -28.32
C PRO A 67 0.04 -2.77 -27.53
N PRO A 68 0.32 -1.61 -28.17
CA PRO A 68 0.92 -0.45 -27.51
C PRO A 68 0.18 0.03 -26.25
N GLU A 69 -1.15 -0.01 -26.26
CA GLU A 69 -1.97 0.38 -25.11
C GLU A 69 -1.70 -0.48 -23.87
N LYS A 70 -1.49 -1.79 -24.08
CA LYS A 70 -1.19 -2.73 -23.00
C LYS A 70 0.23 -2.58 -22.50
N LEU A 71 1.18 -2.23 -23.38
CA LEU A 71 2.56 -1.87 -22.97
C LEU A 71 2.56 -0.67 -22.03
N VAL A 72 1.78 0.37 -22.34
CA VAL A 72 1.63 1.54 -21.45
C VAL A 72 1.11 1.13 -20.07
N LYS A 73 0.12 0.24 -20.01
CA LYS A 73 -0.42 -0.28 -18.74
C LYS A 73 0.61 -1.13 -17.97
N ILE A 74 1.41 -1.95 -18.65
CA ILE A 74 2.53 -2.72 -18.05
C ILE A 74 3.54 -1.77 -17.40
N THR A 75 4.01 -0.76 -18.13
CA THR A 75 4.97 0.22 -17.62
C THR A 75 4.42 0.97 -16.42
N ARG A 76 3.16 1.41 -16.48
CA ARG A 76 2.47 2.09 -15.39
C ARG A 76 2.31 1.20 -14.15
N ALA A 77 1.96 -0.07 -14.34
CA ALA A 77 1.83 -1.03 -13.25
C ALA A 77 3.17 -1.31 -12.56
N LYS A 78 4.26 -1.44 -13.32
CA LYS A 78 5.63 -1.59 -12.79
C LYS A 78 6.02 -0.35 -11.97
N ALA A 79 5.84 0.84 -12.54
CA ALA A 79 6.20 2.07 -11.86
C ALA A 79 5.40 2.30 -10.57
N ALA A 80 4.10 1.95 -10.55
CA ALA A 80 3.28 2.00 -9.34
C ALA A 80 3.76 1.01 -8.27
N ALA A 81 4.15 -0.21 -8.67
CA ALA A 81 4.67 -1.23 -7.75
C ALA A 81 6.03 -0.82 -7.17
N THR A 82 6.95 -0.30 -7.99
CA THR A 82 8.24 0.25 -7.54
C THR A 82 8.03 1.38 -6.53
N ASN A 83 7.13 2.33 -6.82
CA ASN A 83 6.83 3.40 -5.90
C ASN A 83 6.29 2.87 -4.55
N LEU A 84 5.50 1.80 -4.55
CA LEU A 84 5.06 1.16 -3.32
C LEU A 84 6.22 0.53 -2.56
N ALA A 85 7.11 -0.19 -3.24
CA ALA A 85 8.29 -0.76 -2.61
C ALA A 85 9.20 0.30 -1.96
N GLU A 86 9.36 1.46 -2.60
CA GLU A 86 10.18 2.56 -2.08
C GLU A 86 9.57 3.27 -0.86
N ASN A 87 8.24 3.43 -0.82
CA ASN A 87 7.56 4.14 0.28
C ASN A 87 7.24 3.22 1.46
N MET A 88 7.29 1.90 1.25
CA MET A 88 6.96 0.91 2.26
C MET A 88 7.82 1.01 3.51
N PRO A 89 9.17 1.00 3.44
CA PRO A 89 10.02 1.02 4.63
C PRO A 89 9.68 2.16 5.60
N LEU A 90 9.44 3.37 5.09
CA LEU A 90 9.09 4.52 5.92
C LEU A 90 7.74 4.32 6.63
N PHE A 91 6.75 3.77 5.94
CA PHE A 91 5.45 3.43 6.54
C PHE A 91 5.59 2.36 7.62
N ILE A 92 6.41 1.32 7.40
CA ILE A 92 6.67 0.28 8.41
C ILE A 92 7.27 0.92 9.67
N VAL A 93 8.31 1.74 9.50
CA VAL A 93 8.98 2.44 10.61
C VAL A 93 8.00 3.33 11.36
N ALA A 94 7.22 4.15 10.65
CA ALA A 94 6.21 5.01 11.24
C ALA A 94 5.19 4.22 12.09
N SER A 95 4.72 3.10 11.56
CA SER A 95 3.77 2.22 12.23
C SER A 95 4.36 1.60 13.50
N LEU A 96 5.61 1.12 13.43
CA LEU A 96 6.31 0.54 14.59
C LEU A 96 6.59 1.60 15.67
N VAL A 97 7.04 2.79 15.28
CA VAL A 97 7.27 3.91 16.21
C VAL A 97 5.97 4.27 16.92
N SER A 98 4.88 4.47 16.18
CA SER A 98 3.56 4.76 16.74
C SER A 98 3.09 3.65 17.70
N TRP A 99 3.33 2.39 17.35
CA TRP A 99 2.95 1.24 18.18
C TRP A 99 3.76 1.15 19.47
N LEU A 100 5.09 1.21 19.39
CA LEU A 100 5.99 1.16 20.54
C LEU A 100 5.80 2.35 21.50
N ALA A 101 5.42 3.50 20.96
CA ALA A 101 5.09 4.69 21.72
C ALA A 101 3.78 4.57 22.53
N GLY A 102 2.93 3.61 22.19
CA GLY A 102 1.61 3.44 22.82
C GLY A 102 0.54 4.40 22.30
N VAL A 103 0.62 4.83 21.03
CA VAL A 103 -0.49 5.56 20.39
C VAL A 103 -1.76 4.72 20.45
N GLU A 104 -2.90 5.33 20.77
CA GLU A 104 -4.17 4.61 20.93
C GLU A 104 -4.53 3.82 19.64
N PRO A 105 -5.06 2.59 19.76
CA PRO A 105 -5.39 1.74 18.63
C PRO A 105 -6.30 2.41 17.59
N GLU A 106 -7.23 3.26 18.03
CA GLU A 106 -8.17 4.01 17.21
C GLU A 106 -7.45 4.91 16.20
N TYR A 107 -6.43 5.66 16.65
CA TYR A 107 -5.62 6.50 15.77
C TYR A 107 -4.77 5.66 14.82
N GLN A 108 -4.15 4.57 15.30
CA GLN A 108 -3.37 3.68 14.43
C GLN A 108 -4.24 3.09 13.32
N ASN A 109 -5.42 2.58 13.67
CA ASN A 109 -6.39 2.05 12.71
C ASN A 109 -6.74 3.10 11.65
N ALA A 110 -7.05 4.33 12.06
CA ALA A 110 -7.35 5.41 11.13
C ALA A 110 -6.18 5.71 10.19
N TYR A 111 -4.95 5.82 10.70
CA TYR A 111 -3.77 6.07 9.88
C TYR A 111 -3.54 4.95 8.86
N HIS A 112 -3.65 3.70 9.27
CA HIS A 112 -3.49 2.54 8.40
C HIS A 112 -4.56 2.46 7.31
N ILE A 113 -5.83 2.71 7.65
CA ILE A 113 -6.94 2.70 6.68
C ILE A 113 -6.75 3.81 5.64
N ILE A 114 -6.47 5.04 6.10
CA ILE A 114 -6.25 6.18 5.19
C ILE A 114 -5.08 5.89 4.26
N TRP A 115 -3.98 5.36 4.81
CA TRP A 115 -2.82 4.99 4.01
C TRP A 115 -3.16 3.93 2.97
N PHE A 116 -3.79 2.82 3.38
CA PHE A 116 -4.14 1.71 2.50
C PHE A 116 -5.05 2.14 1.35
N LEU A 117 -6.15 2.83 1.66
CA LEU A 117 -7.10 3.32 0.66
C LEU A 117 -6.44 4.32 -0.30
N SER A 118 -5.61 5.23 0.24
CA SER A 118 -4.88 6.20 -0.59
C SER A 118 -3.89 5.52 -1.53
N ARG A 119 -3.19 4.46 -1.08
CA ARG A 119 -2.26 3.70 -1.94
C ARG A 119 -2.98 2.86 -2.98
N ALA A 120 -4.14 2.29 -2.66
CA ALA A 120 -4.99 1.61 -3.63
C ALA A 120 -5.51 2.58 -4.70
N ALA A 121 -6.01 3.75 -4.28
CA ALA A 121 -6.48 4.81 -5.18
C ALA A 121 -5.34 5.41 -6.02
N TYR A 122 -4.15 5.59 -5.43
CA TYR A 122 -2.93 5.99 -6.13
C TYR A 122 -2.61 5.04 -7.27
N LYS A 123 -2.58 3.72 -7.00
CA LYS A 123 -2.31 2.70 -8.02
C LYS A 123 -3.35 2.73 -9.13
N TRP A 124 -4.64 2.85 -8.79
CA TRP A 124 -5.71 3.00 -9.78
C TRP A 124 -5.50 4.24 -10.66
N ALA A 125 -5.24 5.41 -10.07
CA ALA A 125 -4.97 6.65 -10.81
C ALA A 125 -3.74 6.52 -11.73
N TYR A 126 -2.69 5.83 -11.26
CA TYR A 126 -1.50 5.53 -12.05
C TYR A 126 -1.85 4.72 -13.30
N LEU A 127 -2.67 3.67 -13.15
CA LEU A 127 -3.10 2.84 -14.28
C LEU A 127 -3.95 3.61 -15.28
N GLN A 128 -4.81 4.52 -14.82
CA GLN A 128 -5.59 5.40 -15.71
C GLN A 128 -4.75 6.49 -16.37
N GLY A 129 -3.52 6.74 -15.91
CA GLY A 129 -2.68 7.82 -16.43
C GLY A 129 -3.13 9.20 -15.97
N ASN A 130 -3.89 9.28 -14.87
CA ASN A 130 -4.32 10.55 -14.30
C ASN A 130 -3.24 11.08 -13.34
N GLY A 131 -2.38 11.97 -13.86
CA GLY A 131 -1.26 12.54 -13.10
C GLY A 131 -1.69 13.34 -11.86
N THR A 132 -2.78 14.10 -11.98
CA THR A 132 -3.31 14.94 -10.89
C THR A 132 -3.82 14.09 -9.72
N LEU A 133 -4.71 13.12 -10.00
CA LEU A 133 -5.23 12.21 -8.97
C LEU A 133 -4.12 11.39 -8.33
N ARG A 134 -3.14 10.95 -9.13
CA ARG A 134 -1.95 10.26 -8.62
C ARG A 134 -1.22 11.11 -7.58
N SER A 135 -0.96 12.38 -7.87
CA SER A 135 -0.28 13.28 -6.92
C SER A 135 -1.12 13.54 -5.68
N ILE A 136 -2.43 13.71 -5.81
CA ILE A 136 -3.33 13.90 -4.66
C ILE A 136 -3.26 12.68 -3.74
N PHE A 137 -3.52 11.48 -4.26
CA PHE A 137 -3.51 10.26 -3.45
C PHE A 137 -2.13 9.92 -2.88
N TYR A 138 -1.04 10.29 -3.58
CA TYR A 138 0.31 10.18 -3.04
C TYR A 138 0.46 11.00 -1.76
N ASN A 139 0.09 12.29 -1.81
CA ASN A 139 0.18 13.18 -0.66
C ASN A 139 -0.77 12.75 0.47
N THR A 140 -1.99 12.31 0.14
CA THR A 140 -2.93 11.77 1.14
C THR A 140 -2.36 10.54 1.86
N ALA A 141 -1.60 9.67 1.17
CA ALA A 141 -0.92 8.54 1.81
C ALA A 141 0.30 8.97 2.65
N ALA A 142 0.96 10.07 2.29
CA ALA A 142 2.10 10.59 3.04
C ALA A 142 1.68 11.16 4.41
N ILE A 143 0.52 11.83 4.48
CA ILE A 143 -0.03 12.42 5.72
C ILE A 143 -0.07 11.44 6.91
N PRO A 144 -0.74 10.27 6.84
CA PRO A 144 -0.78 9.34 7.96
C PRO A 144 0.59 8.76 8.32
N THR A 145 1.50 8.63 7.34
CA THR A 145 2.87 8.19 7.58
C THR A 145 3.62 9.18 8.47
N PHE A 146 3.57 10.47 8.12
CA PHE A 146 4.18 11.52 8.94
C PHE A 146 3.45 11.73 10.27
N ALA A 147 2.13 11.63 10.29
CA ALA A 147 1.34 11.75 11.51
C ALA A 147 1.71 10.67 12.53
N MET A 148 1.90 9.41 12.10
CA MET A 148 2.36 8.34 12.97
C MET A 148 3.76 8.59 13.54
N LEU A 149 4.69 9.11 12.73
CA LEU A 149 6.04 9.46 13.20
C LEU A 149 6.00 10.59 14.23
N ILE A 150 5.23 11.64 13.98
CA ILE A 150 5.12 12.79 14.88
C ILE A 150 4.40 12.40 16.16
N HIS A 151 3.24 11.74 16.05
CA HIS A 151 2.44 11.33 17.19
C HIS A 151 3.20 10.31 18.06
N GLY A 152 3.74 9.25 17.44
CA GLY A 152 4.54 8.25 18.14
C GLY A 152 5.84 8.82 18.72
N GLY A 153 6.55 9.65 17.94
CA GLY A 153 7.78 10.31 18.39
C GLY A 153 7.57 11.21 19.60
N ASN A 154 6.50 12.02 19.59
CA ASN A 154 6.15 12.89 20.71
C ASN A 154 5.80 12.10 21.98
N LEU A 155 5.14 10.94 21.85
CA LEU A 155 4.84 10.08 22.99
C LEU A 155 6.09 9.39 23.54
N LEU A 156 7.00 8.91 22.66
CA LEU A 156 8.28 8.35 23.08
C LEU A 156 9.13 9.38 23.82
N ALA A 157 9.20 10.61 23.30
CA ALA A 157 9.96 11.69 23.92
C ALA A 157 9.43 12.14 25.29
N LYS A 158 8.18 11.81 25.64
CA LYS A 158 7.63 12.04 26.99
C LYS A 158 7.93 10.90 27.96
N LYS A 159 8.30 9.73 27.45
CA LYS A 159 8.51 8.50 28.22
C LYS A 159 9.95 8.35 28.72
N TYR A 160 10.90 8.99 28.02
CA TYR A 160 12.32 9.02 28.32
C TYR A 160 12.75 10.47 28.59
#